data_AF-A0AAV8V8W8-F1
#
_entry.id   AF-A0AAV8V8W8-F1
#
_cell.length_a   1.000
_cell.length_b   1.000
_cell.length_c   1.000
_cell.angle_alpha   90.00
_cell.angle_beta   90.00
_cell.angle_gamma   90.00
#
_symmetry.space_group_name_H-M   'P 1'
#
loop_
_entity.id
_entity.type
_entity.pdbx_description
1 polymer ?
#
loop_
_entity_poly.entity_id
_entity_poly.type
_entity_poly.pdbx_seq_one_letter_code
_entity_poly.pdbx_strand_id
1 'polypeptide(L)'
;MNQTSTSAIFASPFANVHEPPLVKLLETAIKRNLALLKYYLAKLQYLLHASSKVGGGLDNTEKKQRSRHLVWHSINSCFKGRVCTGLIANLSIKDPLCFLNKAFNNFQRKIKIHRQKSMLKVNVVLVCNFIKPQSGDIDKKTFATKNHTIDINTNLKTWYRDNVIHTLANKLEEFSEKDSGWALLEVLHLKSQY
;
A
#
# COMPACT_ATOMS: atom_id res chain seq x y z
N MET A 1 -30.83 -59.68 -0.35
CA MET A 1 -30.18 -59.21 0.88
C MET A 1 -28.96 -58.39 0.46
N ASN A 2 -29.10 -57.07 0.49
CA ASN A 2 -28.04 -56.10 0.17
C ASN A 2 -27.22 -55.83 1.43
N GLN A 3 -25.89 -55.76 1.33
CA GLN A 3 -25.06 -54.80 2.10
C GLN A 3 -23.81 -54.45 1.30
N THR A 4 -23.81 -53.27 0.68
CA THR A 4 -22.64 -52.55 0.21
C THR A 4 -22.28 -51.49 1.24
N SER A 5 -21.10 -51.62 1.86
CA SER A 5 -20.55 -50.66 2.80
C SER A 5 -20.20 -49.36 2.07
N THR A 6 -20.93 -48.27 2.36
CA THR A 6 -20.56 -46.91 1.91
C THR A 6 -19.96 -46.16 3.08
N SER A 7 -18.69 -45.80 2.96
CA SER A 7 -17.96 -44.93 3.87
C SER A 7 -18.48 -43.50 3.73
N ALA A 8 -18.98 -42.94 4.83
CA ALA A 8 -19.41 -41.54 4.90
C ALA A 8 -18.19 -40.61 4.93
N ILE A 9 -18.01 -39.82 3.87
CA ILE A 9 -17.10 -38.69 3.85
C ILE A 9 -17.77 -37.56 4.65
N PHE A 10 -17.20 -37.24 5.82
CA PHE A 10 -17.55 -36.02 6.57
C PHE A 10 -17.08 -34.79 5.78
N ALA A 11 -17.94 -34.26 4.91
CA ALA A 11 -17.77 -32.92 4.35
C ALA A 11 -18.11 -31.89 5.41
N SER A 12 -17.12 -31.13 5.87
CA SER A 12 -17.29 -29.98 6.77
C SER A 12 -18.24 -28.94 6.15
N PRO A 13 -19.28 -28.43 6.87
CA PRO A 13 -20.28 -27.54 6.26
C PRO A 13 -19.84 -26.06 6.12
N PHE A 14 -18.61 -25.71 6.49
CA PHE A 14 -18.18 -24.30 6.61
C PHE A 14 -17.44 -23.77 5.37
N ALA A 15 -17.96 -24.02 4.17
CA ALA A 15 -17.37 -23.57 2.92
C ALA A 15 -18.34 -22.77 2.03
N ASN A 16 -19.00 -21.75 2.58
CA ASN A 16 -19.33 -20.48 1.91
C ASN A 16 -20.30 -19.66 2.77
N VAL A 17 -19.77 -18.91 3.74
CA VAL A 17 -20.52 -17.78 4.29
C VAL A 17 -20.25 -16.60 3.38
N HIS A 18 -21.19 -16.31 2.48
CA HIS A 18 -21.18 -15.10 1.68
C HIS A 18 -21.37 -13.90 2.61
N GLU A 19 -20.25 -13.37 3.11
CA GLU A 19 -20.22 -12.22 4.02
C GLU A 19 -21.02 -11.04 3.43
N PRO A 20 -21.94 -10.45 4.21
CA PRO A 20 -22.92 -9.50 3.69
C PRO A 20 -22.25 -8.22 3.16
N PRO A 21 -22.79 -7.61 2.10
CA PRO A 21 -22.15 -6.49 1.40
C PRO A 21 -21.87 -5.30 2.31
N LEU A 22 -22.75 -5.03 3.29
CA LEU A 22 -22.57 -3.95 4.28
C LEU A 22 -21.35 -4.16 5.19
N VAL A 23 -21.10 -5.40 5.63
CA VAL A 23 -19.95 -5.72 6.49
C VAL A 23 -18.64 -5.54 5.72
N LYS A 24 -18.60 -5.97 4.44
CA LYS A 24 -17.44 -5.74 3.58
C LYS A 24 -17.16 -4.24 3.34
N LEU A 25 -18.21 -3.43 3.16
CA LEU A 25 -18.07 -1.99 2.99
C LEU A 25 -17.50 -1.34 4.25
N LEU A 26 -18.04 -1.69 5.42
CA LEU A 26 -17.58 -1.19 6.71
C LEU A 26 -16.12 -1.59 6.99
N GLU A 27 -15.78 -2.85 6.77
CA GLU A 27 -14.42 -3.35 6.98
C GLU A 27 -13.42 -2.62 6.05
N THR A 28 -13.82 -2.35 4.81
CA THR A 28 -13.00 -1.59 3.86
C THR A 28 -12.84 -0.14 4.30
N ALA A 29 -13.89 0.50 4.80
CA ALA A 29 -13.83 1.87 5.33
C ALA A 29 -12.89 1.96 6.55
N ILE A 30 -12.99 1.03 7.50
CA ILE A 30 -12.12 0.98 8.69
C ILE A 30 -10.66 0.80 8.27
N LYS A 31 -10.37 -0.12 7.34
CA LYS A 31 -9.00 -0.34 6.83
C LYS A 31 -8.41 0.92 6.19
N ARG A 32 -9.21 1.70 5.45
CA ARG A 32 -8.79 2.98 4.86
C ARG A 32 -8.47 4.01 5.93
N ASN A 33 -9.34 4.18 6.91
CA ASN A 33 -9.14 5.14 8.01
C ASN A 33 -7.91 4.78 8.84
N LEU A 34 -7.71 3.49 9.15
CA LEU A 34 -6.53 3.02 9.87
C LEU A 34 -5.24 3.31 9.11
N ALA A 35 -5.22 3.08 7.79
CA ALA A 35 -4.05 3.41 6.96
C ALA A 35 -3.72 4.91 7.01
N LEU A 36 -4.76 5.75 6.95
CA LEU A 36 -4.62 7.20 7.03
C LEU A 36 -4.09 7.66 8.40
N LEU A 37 -4.61 7.10 9.49
CA LEU A 37 -4.14 7.39 10.85
C LEU A 37 -2.69 6.98 11.05
N LYS A 38 -2.30 5.79 10.58
CA LYS A 38 -0.90 5.34 10.64
C LYS A 38 0.03 6.26 9.85
N TYR A 39 -0.41 6.71 8.68
CA TYR A 39 0.33 7.69 7.89
C TYR A 39 0.52 9.02 8.65
N TYR A 40 -0.55 9.61 9.19
CA TYR A 40 -0.44 10.88 9.90
C TYR A 40 0.39 10.77 11.17
N LEU A 41 0.27 9.67 11.90
CA LEU A 41 1.12 9.39 13.06
C LEU A 41 2.60 9.37 12.67
N ALA A 42 2.95 8.67 11.58
CA ALA A 42 4.33 8.62 11.10
C ALA A 42 4.84 10.00 10.64
N LYS A 43 3.99 10.78 9.96
CA LYS A 43 4.31 12.15 9.53
C LYS A 43 4.53 13.07 10.72
N LEU A 44 3.67 13.01 11.74
CA LEU A 44 3.81 13.81 12.97
C LEU A 44 5.08 13.46 13.73
N GLN A 45 5.39 12.18 13.90
CA GLN A 45 6.65 11.74 14.53
C GLN A 45 7.87 12.28 13.77
N TYR A 46 7.84 12.20 12.44
CA TYR A 46 8.90 12.76 11.61
C TYR A 46 9.07 14.27 11.82
N LEU A 47 7.98 15.03 11.84
CA LEU A 47 8.00 16.49 12.06
C LEU A 47 8.49 16.85 13.47
N LEU A 48 8.07 16.12 14.51
CA LEU A 48 8.54 16.33 15.88
C LEU A 48 10.05 16.10 16.02
N HIS A 49 10.56 15.03 15.40
CA HIS A 49 12.00 14.75 15.38
C HIS A 49 12.80 15.75 14.53
N ALA A 50 12.20 16.34 13.51
CA ALA A 50 12.82 17.42 12.73
C ALA A 50 12.90 18.73 13.53
N SER A 51 11.85 19.04 14.30
CA SER A 51 11.76 20.23 15.16
C SER A 51 12.67 20.17 16.39
N SER A 52 12.92 18.97 16.93
CA SER A 52 13.75 18.78 18.13
C SER A 52 15.27 18.88 17.90
N LYS A 53 15.74 19.20 16.69
CA LYS A 53 17.17 19.39 16.41
C LYS A 53 17.63 20.78 16.90
N VAL A 54 17.87 20.89 18.21
CA VAL A 54 18.65 21.98 18.80
C VAL A 54 20.12 21.75 18.43
N GLY A 55 20.81 22.81 18.01
CA GLY A 55 22.14 22.76 17.39
C GLY A 55 23.14 21.89 18.14
N GLY A 56 23.83 21.00 17.43
CA GLY A 56 24.86 20.14 17.99
C GLY A 56 25.71 19.48 16.91
N GLY A 57 26.93 20.01 16.76
CA GLY A 57 28.15 19.32 16.30
C GLY A 57 28.13 18.63 14.94
N LEU A 58 29.09 18.99 14.10
CA LEU A 58 29.49 18.24 12.89
C LEU A 58 30.07 16.86 13.27
N ASP A 59 29.23 15.93 13.72
CA ASP A 59 29.63 14.54 13.89
C ASP A 59 28.98 13.67 12.80
N ASN A 60 29.86 13.11 11.96
CA ASN A 60 29.74 12.05 10.95
C ASN A 60 28.44 11.20 10.97
N THR A 61 27.30 11.83 10.72
CA THR A 61 25.96 11.21 10.72
C THR A 61 25.41 10.99 9.32
N GLU A 62 26.23 11.14 8.28
CA GLU A 62 25.82 10.84 6.90
C GLU A 62 25.40 9.36 6.72
N LYS A 63 25.97 8.46 7.53
CA LYS A 63 25.59 7.03 7.53
C LYS A 63 24.28 6.72 8.26
N LYS A 64 23.78 7.60 9.15
CA LYS A 64 22.55 7.39 9.95
C LYS A 64 21.32 8.13 9.40
N GLN A 65 21.48 8.90 8.32
CA GLN A 65 20.39 9.63 7.64
C GLN A 65 19.73 8.84 6.50
N ARG A 66 20.32 7.73 6.05
CA ARG A 66 19.77 6.92 4.96
C ARG A 66 18.56 6.09 5.41
N SER A 67 17.38 6.71 5.44
CA SER A 67 16.04 6.14 5.11
C SER A 67 14.85 6.85 5.77
N ARG A 68 14.97 8.07 6.31
CA ARG A 68 13.86 8.69 7.08
C ARG A 68 12.73 9.29 6.24
N HIS A 69 12.74 9.09 4.93
CA HIS A 69 11.70 9.65 4.05
C HIS A 69 10.51 8.72 3.84
N LEU A 70 10.67 7.42 4.13
CA LEU A 70 9.65 6.39 3.91
C LEU A 70 9.61 5.41 5.07
N VAL A 71 8.41 5.09 5.56
CA VAL A 71 8.22 4.11 6.64
C VAL A 71 7.23 3.04 6.20
N TRP A 72 7.58 1.77 6.43
CA TRP A 72 6.69 0.65 6.23
C TRP A 72 5.89 0.34 7.50
N HIS A 73 4.58 0.23 7.38
CA HIS A 73 3.69 -0.31 8.41
C HIS A 73 2.93 -1.53 7.88
N SER A 74 2.85 -2.59 8.67
CA SER A 74 1.89 -3.66 8.45
C SER A 74 0.54 -3.28 9.05
N ILE A 75 -0.53 -3.53 8.30
CA ILE A 75 -1.90 -3.52 8.78
C ILE A 75 -2.33 -4.98 8.80
N ASN A 76 -2.41 -5.54 10.00
CA ASN A 76 -2.86 -6.91 10.18
C ASN A 76 -4.33 -6.99 9.77
N SER A 77 -4.63 -7.91 8.85
CA SER A 77 -6.00 -8.17 8.44
C SER A 77 -6.71 -9.00 9.51
N CYS A 78 -7.99 -8.73 9.72
CA CYS A 78 -8.88 -9.55 10.54
C CYS A 78 -9.01 -10.99 10.02
N PHE A 79 -8.67 -11.22 8.75
CA PHE A 79 -8.69 -12.54 8.12
C PHE A 79 -7.40 -13.35 8.39
N LYS A 80 -7.19 -13.81 9.63
CA LYS A 80 -6.20 -14.85 10.05
C LYS A 80 -4.96 -15.04 9.14
N GLY A 81 -4.30 -13.96 8.73
CA GLY A 81 -3.12 -13.99 7.84
C GLY A 81 -3.35 -14.29 6.34
N ARG A 82 -4.59 -14.47 5.85
CA ARG A 82 -4.87 -14.72 4.41
C ARG A 82 -4.72 -13.49 3.52
N VAL A 83 -4.82 -12.30 4.10
CA VAL A 83 -4.62 -11.04 3.39
C VAL A 83 -3.68 -10.19 4.23
N CYS A 84 -2.54 -9.81 3.68
CA CYS A 84 -1.61 -8.90 4.31
C CYS A 84 -1.75 -7.53 3.64
N THR A 85 -1.76 -6.46 4.44
CA THR A 85 -1.73 -5.10 3.91
C THR A 85 -0.48 -4.39 4.41
N GLY A 86 0.37 -4.02 3.46
CA GLY A 86 1.52 -3.16 3.66
C GLY A 86 1.18 -1.71 3.35
N LEU A 87 1.70 -0.79 4.16
CA LEU A 87 1.57 0.65 3.97
C LEU A 87 2.97 1.27 3.96
N ILE A 88 3.31 1.99 2.89
CA ILE A 88 4.51 2.80 2.79
C ILE A 88 4.09 4.27 2.93
N ALA A 89 4.32 4.83 4.11
CA ALA A 89 4.04 6.23 4.41
C ALA A 89 5.12 7.13 3.78
N ASN A 90 4.69 8.17 3.07
CA ASN A 90 5.58 9.20 2.56
C ASN A 90 5.81 10.29 3.61
N LEU A 91 7.05 10.57 3.96
CA LEU A 91 7.35 11.59 4.98
C LEU A 91 7.77 12.92 4.37
N SER A 92 8.36 12.92 3.16
CA SER A 92 8.88 14.17 2.59
C SER A 92 9.11 14.19 1.07
N ILE A 93 8.77 13.13 0.33
CA ILE A 93 9.05 13.07 -1.11
C ILE A 93 7.91 13.76 -1.86
N LYS A 94 8.21 14.81 -2.64
CA LYS A 94 7.17 15.53 -3.39
C LYS A 94 6.83 14.85 -4.72
N ASP A 95 7.85 14.45 -5.46
CA ASP A 95 7.68 13.84 -6.78
C ASP A 95 7.11 12.40 -6.66
N PRO A 96 5.97 12.10 -7.31
CA PRO A 96 5.35 10.77 -7.29
C PRO A 96 6.24 9.69 -7.91
N LEU A 97 6.98 9.97 -8.98
CA LEU A 97 7.83 8.97 -9.61
C LEU A 97 9.03 8.62 -8.73
N CYS A 98 9.68 9.62 -8.14
CA CYS A 98 10.72 9.42 -7.14
C CYS A 98 10.20 8.65 -5.92
N PHE A 99 8.99 8.94 -5.45
CA PHE A 99 8.34 8.20 -4.36
C PHE A 99 8.15 6.72 -4.72
N LEU A 100 7.57 6.42 -5.87
CA LEU A 100 7.31 5.04 -6.32
C LEU A 100 8.61 4.25 -6.47
N ASN A 101 9.65 4.87 -7.03
CA ASN A 101 10.98 4.25 -7.16
C ASN A 101 11.61 3.95 -5.80
N LYS A 102 11.56 4.88 -4.84
CA LYS A 102 12.11 4.68 -3.49
C LYS A 102 11.29 3.66 -2.68
N ALA A 103 9.96 3.62 -2.89
CA ALA A 103 9.05 2.69 -2.24
C ALA A 103 9.36 1.22 -2.61
N PHE A 104 9.93 0.97 -3.80
CA PHE A 104 10.31 -0.36 -4.26
C PHE A 104 11.21 -1.11 -3.25
N ASN A 105 12.16 -0.44 -2.62
CA ASN A 105 13.07 -1.09 -1.66
C ASN A 105 12.32 -1.66 -0.44
N ASN A 106 11.32 -0.94 0.06
CA ASN A 106 10.48 -1.41 1.17
C ASN A 106 9.55 -2.54 0.73
N PHE A 107 8.90 -2.35 -0.43
CA PHE A 107 8.02 -3.34 -1.03
C PHE A 107 8.74 -4.66 -1.29
N GLN A 108 9.88 -4.62 -2.00
CA GLN A 108 10.67 -5.81 -2.36
C GLN A 108 11.05 -6.62 -1.12
N ARG A 109 11.53 -5.96 -0.05
CA ARG A 109 11.97 -6.64 1.16
C ARG A 109 10.85 -7.46 1.79
N LYS A 110 9.63 -6.91 1.83
CA LYS A 110 8.47 -7.56 2.45
C LYS A 110 7.89 -8.64 1.54
N ILE A 111 7.67 -8.34 0.26
CA ILE A 111 7.11 -9.30 -0.69
C ILE A 111 8.02 -10.52 -0.88
N LYS A 112 9.35 -10.35 -0.87
CA LYS A 112 10.29 -11.48 -0.94
C LYS A 112 10.07 -12.52 0.16
N ILE A 113 9.75 -12.08 1.37
CA ILE A 113 9.51 -12.98 2.52
C ILE A 113 8.19 -13.74 2.35
N HIS A 114 7.14 -13.06 1.89
CA HIS A 114 5.82 -13.67 1.75
C HIS A 114 5.72 -14.62 0.54
N ARG A 115 6.35 -14.27 -0.59
CA ARG A 115 6.32 -15.10 -1.81
C ARG A 115 7.09 -16.41 -1.68
N GLN A 116 8.01 -16.51 -0.70
CA GLN A 116 8.71 -17.76 -0.39
C GLN A 116 7.77 -18.79 0.28
N LYS A 117 6.67 -18.33 0.87
CA LYS A 117 5.71 -19.20 1.57
C LYS A 117 4.58 -19.64 0.64
N SER A 118 4.14 -18.77 -0.25
CA SER A 118 3.05 -19.03 -1.18
C SER A 118 3.04 -18.05 -2.34
N MET A 119 2.35 -18.42 -3.41
CA MET A 119 1.97 -17.51 -4.48
C MET A 119 1.09 -16.37 -3.94
N LEU A 120 1.41 -15.12 -4.31
CA LEU A 120 0.73 -13.93 -3.79
C LEU A 120 -0.12 -13.27 -4.85
N LYS A 121 -1.30 -12.77 -4.47
CA LYS A 121 -2.14 -11.92 -5.32
C LYS A 121 -2.00 -10.47 -4.87
N VAL A 122 -1.17 -9.72 -5.57
CA VAL A 122 -0.78 -8.37 -5.19
C VAL A 122 -1.62 -7.31 -5.90
N ASN A 123 -2.13 -6.37 -5.11
CA ASN A 123 -2.73 -5.12 -5.54
C ASN A 123 -1.97 -3.94 -4.92
N VAL A 124 -1.69 -2.90 -5.69
CA VAL A 124 -1.06 -1.69 -5.17
C VAL A 124 -1.97 -0.49 -5.37
N VAL A 125 -2.14 0.31 -4.32
CA VAL A 125 -2.97 1.52 -4.31
C VAL A 125 -2.12 2.71 -3.88
N LEU A 126 -2.01 3.71 -4.75
CA LEU A 126 -1.40 5.00 -4.44
C LEU A 126 -2.48 5.97 -3.96
N VAL A 127 -2.17 6.73 -2.91
CA VAL A 127 -3.05 7.75 -2.36
C VAL A 127 -2.35 9.09 -2.40
N CYS A 128 -3.01 10.09 -3.02
CA CYS A 128 -2.49 11.43 -3.21
C CYS A 128 -3.55 12.48 -2.88
N ASN A 129 -3.10 13.67 -2.49
CA ASN A 129 -3.93 14.85 -2.41
C ASN A 129 -3.72 15.69 -3.67
N PHE A 130 -4.81 16.20 -4.22
CA PHE A 130 -4.83 17.14 -5.32
C PHE A 130 -5.44 18.45 -4.87
N ILE A 131 -5.01 19.55 -5.48
CA ILE A 131 -5.53 20.89 -5.23
C ILE A 131 -6.10 21.46 -6.53
N LYS A 132 -7.23 22.14 -6.44
CA LYS A 132 -7.76 22.95 -7.56
C LYS A 132 -7.21 24.37 -7.42
N PRO A 133 -6.26 24.83 -8.27
CA PRO A 133 -5.58 26.12 -8.06
C PRO A 133 -6.52 27.33 -8.03
N GLN A 134 -7.66 27.24 -8.73
CA GLN A 134 -8.65 28.32 -8.82
C GLN A 134 -9.49 28.50 -7.55
N SER A 135 -9.78 27.40 -6.84
CA SER A 135 -10.68 27.40 -5.67
C SER A 135 -9.93 27.23 -4.35
N GLY A 136 -8.74 26.61 -4.39
CA GLY A 136 -8.00 26.19 -3.20
C GLY A 136 -8.51 24.87 -2.60
N ASP A 137 -9.54 24.26 -3.20
CA ASP A 137 -10.10 22.99 -2.75
C ASP A 137 -9.06 21.87 -2.82
N ILE A 138 -8.98 21.08 -1.77
CA ILE A 138 -8.09 19.91 -1.68
C ILE A 138 -8.95 18.64 -1.68
N ASP A 139 -8.71 17.76 -2.64
CA ASP A 139 -9.38 16.46 -2.73
C ASP A 139 -8.40 15.30 -2.75
N LYS A 140 -8.82 14.19 -2.15
CA LYS A 140 -8.00 13.00 -2.01
C LYS A 140 -8.38 11.98 -3.07
N LYS A 141 -7.41 11.62 -3.90
CA LYS A 141 -7.60 10.62 -4.95
C LYS A 141 -6.78 9.36 -4.67
N THR A 142 -7.36 8.23 -5.05
CA THR A 142 -6.75 6.91 -4.91
C THR A 142 -6.65 6.24 -6.27
N PHE A 143 -5.46 5.75 -6.62
CA PHE A 143 -5.18 5.06 -7.86
C PHE A 143 -4.74 3.63 -7.57
N ALA A 144 -5.54 2.65 -7.99
CA ALA A 144 -5.25 1.24 -7.77
C ALA A 144 -4.73 0.57 -9.05
N THR A 145 -3.80 -0.36 -8.91
CA THR A 145 -3.39 -1.27 -9.98
C THR A 145 -4.37 -2.43 -10.09
N LYS A 146 -4.28 -3.21 -11.17
CA LYS A 146 -4.97 -4.50 -11.26
C LYS A 146 -4.34 -5.50 -10.27
N ASN A 147 -5.07 -6.56 -9.98
CA ASN A 147 -4.52 -7.67 -9.21
C ASN A 147 -3.57 -8.47 -10.09
N HIS A 148 -2.35 -8.70 -9.62
CA HIS A 148 -1.39 -9.56 -10.30
C HIS A 148 -0.90 -10.66 -9.38
N THR A 149 -0.64 -11.81 -9.97
CA THR A 149 -0.08 -12.94 -9.25
C THR A 149 1.45 -12.86 -9.30
N ILE A 150 2.10 -12.94 -8.14
CA ILE A 150 3.56 -12.93 -7.99
C ILE A 150 3.98 -14.24 -7.35
N ASP A 151 4.97 -14.89 -7.95
CA ASP A 151 5.58 -16.11 -7.45
C ASP A 151 7.09 -15.90 -7.18
N ILE A 152 7.76 -16.92 -6.67
CA ILE A 152 9.20 -16.93 -6.40
C ILE A 152 10.03 -16.63 -7.65
N ASN A 153 9.56 -17.09 -8.82
CA ASN A 153 10.19 -16.94 -10.12
C ASN A 153 9.98 -15.54 -10.75
N THR A 154 9.02 -14.75 -10.23
CA THR A 154 8.76 -13.41 -10.77
C THR A 154 9.89 -12.45 -10.41
N ASN A 155 10.46 -11.79 -11.40
CA ASN A 155 11.40 -10.70 -11.16
C ASN A 155 10.63 -9.47 -10.64
N LEU A 156 10.79 -9.17 -9.34
CA LEU A 156 10.06 -8.07 -8.69
C LEU A 156 10.40 -6.70 -9.27
N LYS A 157 11.62 -6.49 -9.77
CA LYS A 157 12.06 -5.20 -10.28
C LYS A 157 11.34 -4.86 -11.59
N THR A 158 11.33 -5.80 -12.52
CA THR A 158 10.62 -5.62 -13.81
C THR A 158 9.12 -5.57 -13.56
N TRP A 159 8.58 -6.49 -12.76
CA TRP A 159 7.16 -6.50 -12.42
C TRP A 159 6.70 -5.19 -11.79
N TYR A 160 7.45 -4.64 -10.83
CA TYR A 160 7.08 -3.40 -10.16
C TYR A 160 7.17 -2.19 -11.11
N ARG A 161 8.20 -2.14 -11.97
CA ARG A 161 8.30 -1.08 -12.97
C ARG A 161 7.08 -1.08 -13.90
N ASP A 162 6.76 -2.23 -14.48
CA ASP A 162 5.78 -2.32 -15.56
C ASP A 162 4.33 -2.27 -15.02
N ASN A 163 4.06 -2.92 -13.89
CA ASN A 163 2.69 -3.06 -13.35
C ASN A 163 2.36 -2.03 -12.26
N VAL A 164 3.36 -1.44 -11.61
CA VAL A 164 3.15 -0.43 -10.55
C VAL A 164 3.55 0.95 -11.03
N ILE A 165 4.82 1.16 -11.41
CA ILE A 165 5.30 2.49 -11.79
C ILE A 165 4.59 2.98 -13.05
N HIS A 166 4.67 2.26 -14.17
CA HIS A 166 4.04 2.69 -15.42
C HIS A 166 2.52 2.83 -15.29
N THR A 167 1.85 1.85 -14.67
CA THR A 167 0.39 1.90 -14.52
C THR A 167 -0.08 3.06 -13.65
N LEU A 168 0.61 3.36 -12.55
CA LEU A 168 0.24 4.48 -11.68
C LEU A 168 0.66 5.83 -12.28
N ALA A 169 1.80 5.90 -12.95
CA ALA A 169 2.24 7.10 -13.65
C ALA A 169 1.23 7.53 -14.71
N ASN A 170 0.83 6.61 -15.59
CA ASN A 170 -0.16 6.89 -16.63
C ASN A 170 -1.50 7.34 -16.02
N LYS A 171 -1.94 6.71 -14.92
CA LYS A 171 -3.18 7.12 -14.23
C LYS A 171 -3.10 8.50 -13.60
N LEU A 172 -1.92 8.90 -13.12
CA LEU A 172 -1.70 10.24 -12.58
C LEU A 172 -1.70 11.27 -13.70
N GLU A 173 -0.99 11.00 -14.79
CA GLU A 173 -0.89 11.85 -15.98
C GLU A 173 -2.26 12.06 -16.62
N GLU A 174 -3.02 10.97 -16.85
CA GLU A 174 -4.39 11.03 -17.36
C GLU A 174 -5.32 11.86 -16.45
N PHE A 175 -5.08 11.86 -15.14
CA PHE A 175 -5.89 12.64 -14.19
C PHE A 175 -5.53 14.13 -14.23
N SER A 176 -4.25 14.47 -14.42
CA SER A 176 -3.79 15.85 -14.53
C SER A 176 -4.09 16.47 -15.90
N GLU A 177 -4.01 15.71 -17.00
CA GLU A 177 -4.11 16.24 -18.37
C GLU A 177 -5.55 16.41 -18.87
N LYS A 178 -6.51 15.61 -18.38
CA LYS A 178 -7.91 15.62 -18.87
C LYS A 178 -8.75 16.78 -18.32
N ASP A 179 -8.24 18.01 -18.35
CA ASP A 179 -8.95 19.26 -18.00
C ASP A 179 -9.61 19.30 -16.62
N SER A 180 -9.18 18.43 -15.70
CA SER A 180 -9.79 18.31 -14.38
C SER A 180 -9.55 19.57 -13.53
N GLY A 181 -8.56 20.39 -13.91
CA GLY A 181 -8.13 21.59 -13.19
C GLY A 181 -7.46 21.26 -11.85
N TRP A 182 -7.11 20.00 -11.62
CA TRP A 182 -6.49 19.52 -10.39
C TRP A 182 -4.98 19.35 -10.59
N ALA A 183 -4.20 19.98 -9.71
CA ALA A 183 -2.76 19.78 -9.62
C ALA A 183 -2.42 18.82 -8.47
N LEU A 184 -1.38 18.00 -8.65
CA LEU A 184 -0.89 17.14 -7.57
C LEU A 184 -0.30 18.01 -6.44
N LEU A 185 -0.87 17.92 -5.24
CA LEU A 185 -0.40 18.66 -4.07
C LEU A 185 0.66 17.86 -3.30
N GLU A 186 0.32 16.64 -2.91
CA GLU A 186 1.24 15.75 -2.20
C GLU A 186 0.90 14.27 -2.40
N VAL A 187 1.93 13.44 -2.32
CA VAL A 187 1.79 11.98 -2.27
C VAL A 187 1.70 11.56 -0.82
N LEU A 188 0.65 10.86 -0.42
CA LEU A 188 0.44 10.45 0.96
C LEU A 188 1.12 9.11 1.25
N HIS A 189 0.64 8.04 0.62
CA HIS A 189 1.16 6.71 0.90
C HIS A 189 0.89 5.73 -0.23
N LEU A 190 1.66 4.65 -0.24
CA LEU A 190 1.44 3.48 -1.09
C LEU A 190 0.94 2.33 -0.22
N LYS A 191 -0.20 1.75 -0.59
CA LYS A 191 -0.76 0.57 0.06
C LYS A 191 -0.57 -0.64 -0.86
N SER A 192 0.02 -1.71 -0.36
CA SER A 192 0.11 -2.99 -1.08
C SER A 192 -0.71 -4.05 -0.35
N GLN A 193 -1.65 -4.70 -1.02
CA GLN A 193 -2.42 -5.83 -0.48
C GLN A 193 -1.93 -7.10 -1.16
N TYR A 194 -1.58 -8.13 -0.41
CA TYR A 194 -0.99 -9.37 -0.92
C TYR A 194 -1.26 -10.57 -0.03
#